data_AF-A0A140DT58-F1
#
_entry.id   AF-A0A140DT58-F1
#
_cell.length_a   1.000
_cell.length_b   1.000
_cell.length_c   1.000
_cell.angle_alpha   90.00
_cell.angle_beta   90.00
_cell.angle_gamma   90.00
#
_symmetry.space_group_name_H-M   'P 1'
#
loop_
_entity.id
_entity.type
_entity.pdbx_description
1 polymer ?
#
loop_
_entity_poly.entity_id
_entity_poly.type
_entity_poly.pdbx_seq_one_letter_code
_entity_poly.pdbx_strand_id
1 'polypeptide(L)'
;MGKSIPASGAGAIRIILKNKKDFHFDLRSKEQEGTRTSYIFDVFYENVSGTLNMAVEDGEIRIAAMNLGLGKVITLSNDENLRKLGTYVLSQLG
;
A
#
# COMPACT_ATOMS: atom_id res chain seq x y z
N MET A 1 -16.78 7.58 -7.23
CA MET A 1 -15.76 8.61 -6.97
C MET A 1 -15.42 8.57 -5.50
N GLY A 2 -14.24 8.03 -5.24
CA GLY A 2 -13.58 8.14 -3.97
C GLY A 2 -13.18 9.59 -3.70
N LYS A 3 -12.88 9.90 -2.45
CA LYS A 3 -12.39 11.25 -2.09
C LYS A 3 -10.94 11.37 -2.54
N SER A 4 -10.58 12.44 -3.24
CA SER A 4 -9.19 12.75 -3.61
C SER A 4 -8.28 12.84 -2.39
N ILE A 5 -7.00 12.52 -2.58
CA ILE A 5 -6.00 12.61 -1.51
C ILE A 5 -5.45 14.04 -1.46
N PRO A 6 -5.39 14.66 -0.26
CA PRO A 6 -4.78 15.98 -0.10
C PRO A 6 -3.32 15.99 -0.54
N ALA A 7 -2.84 17.12 -1.07
CA ALA A 7 -1.46 17.26 -1.53
C ALA A 7 -0.39 16.93 -0.46
N SER A 8 -0.72 17.06 0.83
CA SER A 8 0.15 16.71 1.96
C SER A 8 0.25 15.20 2.24
N GLY A 9 -0.58 14.37 1.60
CA GLY A 9 -0.71 12.95 1.90
C GLY A 9 -1.34 12.63 3.26
N ALA A 10 -1.79 13.64 4.00
CA ALA A 10 -2.38 13.47 5.32
C ALA A 10 -3.64 12.59 5.25
N GLY A 11 -3.64 11.50 6.01
CA GLY A 11 -4.76 10.56 6.05
C GLY A 11 -4.98 9.77 4.76
N ALA A 12 -4.02 9.75 3.82
CA ALA A 12 -4.14 9.04 2.55
C ALA A 12 -4.59 7.58 2.73
N ILE A 13 -3.96 6.84 3.65
CA ILE A 13 -4.32 5.45 3.94
C ILE A 13 -5.77 5.32 4.39
N ARG A 14 -6.23 6.20 5.29
CA ARG A 14 -7.61 6.17 5.80
C ARG A 14 -8.63 6.48 4.71
N ILE A 15 -8.29 7.39 3.80
CA ILE A 15 -9.13 7.73 2.64
C ILE A 15 -9.24 6.52 1.71
N ILE A 16 -8.11 5.90 1.36
CA ILE A 16 -8.06 4.69 0.54
C ILE A 16 -8.87 3.56 1.17
N LEU A 17 -8.66 3.27 2.47
CA LEU A 17 -9.38 2.22 3.18
C LEU A 17 -10.90 2.43 3.25
N LYS A 18 -11.37 3.69 3.24
CA LYS A 18 -12.81 4.01 3.18
C LYS A 18 -13.39 3.86 1.77
N ASN A 19 -12.56 3.90 0.74
CA ASN A 19 -12.95 3.88 -0.67
C ASN A 19 -12.18 2.81 -1.45
N LYS A 20 -12.05 1.60 -0.89
CA LYS A 20 -11.23 0.50 -1.45
C LYS A 20 -11.55 0.18 -2.91
N LYS A 21 -12.81 0.35 -3.33
CA LYS A 21 -13.25 0.12 -4.70
C LYS A 21 -12.58 1.02 -5.74
N ASP A 22 -12.11 2.20 -5.31
CA ASP A 22 -11.45 3.20 -6.15
C ASP A 22 -9.91 3.07 -6.04
N PHE A 23 -9.41 2.08 -5.28
CA PHE A 23 -8.00 1.77 -5.13
C PHE A 23 -7.59 0.64 -6.07
N HIS A 24 -6.71 0.95 -7.01
CA HIS A 24 -6.19 0.01 -7.97
C HIS A 24 -4.70 -0.24 -7.71
N PHE A 25 -4.25 -1.45 -7.98
CA PHE A 25 -2.86 -1.84 -7.81
C PHE A 25 -2.50 -2.95 -8.78
N ASP A 26 -1.28 -2.88 -9.31
CA ASP A 26 -0.72 -3.86 -10.22
C ASP A 26 0.54 -4.44 -9.60
N LEU A 27 0.63 -5.78 -9.53
CA LEU A 27 1.82 -6.45 -9.03
C LEU A 27 2.96 -6.29 -10.05
N ARG A 28 4.03 -5.63 -9.63
CA ARG A 28 5.21 -5.37 -10.46
C ARG A 28 6.31 -6.39 -10.25
N SER A 29 6.59 -6.76 -9.00
CA SER A 29 7.55 -7.80 -8.65
C SER A 29 7.10 -8.59 -7.43
N LYS A 30 7.37 -9.89 -7.44
CA LYS A 30 7.22 -10.81 -6.30
C LYS A 30 8.47 -11.66 -6.23
N GLU A 31 9.19 -11.55 -5.12
CA GLU A 31 10.44 -12.28 -4.88
C GLU A 31 10.31 -13.03 -3.56
N GLN A 32 10.71 -14.30 -3.53
CA GLN A 32 10.70 -15.13 -2.33
C GLN A 32 12.13 -15.53 -1.96
N GLU A 33 12.53 -15.23 -0.74
CA GLU A 33 13.83 -15.57 -0.15
C GLU A 33 13.59 -16.22 1.22
N GLY A 34 13.72 -17.55 1.29
CA GLY A 34 13.41 -18.31 2.50
C GLY A 34 11.96 -18.14 2.95
N THR A 35 11.76 -17.70 4.19
CA THR A 35 10.45 -17.40 4.81
C THR A 35 9.90 -16.03 4.40
N ARG A 36 10.71 -15.18 3.77
CA ARG A 36 10.34 -13.82 3.40
C ARG A 36 9.88 -13.76 1.95
N THR A 37 8.71 -13.18 1.72
CA THR A 37 8.21 -12.80 0.38
C THR A 37 8.13 -11.29 0.28
N SER A 38 8.88 -10.72 -0.67
CA SER A 38 8.87 -9.30 -1.00
C SER A 38 7.96 -9.04 -2.19
N TYR A 39 7.17 -7.98 -2.11
CA TYR A 39 6.24 -7.55 -3.14
C TYR A 39 6.47 -6.07 -3.47
N ILE A 40 6.37 -5.75 -4.75
CA ILE A 40 6.36 -4.38 -5.27
C ILE A 40 5.09 -4.23 -6.10
N PHE A 41 4.27 -3.25 -5.76
CA PHE A 41 3.08 -2.88 -6.52
C PHE A 41 3.23 -1.45 -7.05
N ASP A 42 2.76 -1.24 -8.27
CA ASP A 42 2.35 0.10 -8.70
C ASP A 42 0.92 0.31 -8.19
N VAL A 43 0.62 1.48 -7.61
CA VAL A 43 -0.68 1.78 -7.00
C VAL A 43 -1.28 3.05 -7.56
N PHE A 44 -2.60 3.07 -7.68
CA PHE A 44 -3.36 4.16 -8.27
C PHE A 44 -4.62 4.43 -7.44
N TYR A 45 -4.88 5.70 -7.18
CA TYR A 45 -6.09 6.12 -6.48
C TYR A 45 -6.45 7.54 -6.88
N GLU A 46 -7.58 7.70 -7.56
CA GLU A 46 -8.11 9.00 -7.99
C GLU A 46 -7.04 9.89 -8.66
N ASN A 47 -6.53 10.88 -7.93
CA ASN A 47 -5.58 11.90 -8.41
C ASN A 47 -4.11 11.56 -8.14
N VAL A 48 -3.78 10.37 -7.63
CA VAL A 48 -2.42 10.00 -7.27
C VAL A 48 -2.05 8.61 -7.79
N SER A 49 -0.77 8.47 -8.13
CA SER A 49 -0.14 7.19 -8.46
C SER A 49 1.14 7.04 -7.66
N GLY A 50 1.58 5.82 -7.45
CA GLY A 50 2.69 5.56 -6.57
C GLY A 50 3.14 4.11 -6.55
N THR A 51 3.89 3.76 -5.52
CA THR A 51 4.30 2.39 -5.26
C THR A 51 3.93 1.95 -3.84
N LEU A 52 3.66 0.66 -3.69
CA LEU A 52 3.53 -0.03 -2.42
C LEU A 52 4.54 -1.17 -2.39
N ASN A 53 5.52 -1.06 -1.50
CA ASN A 53 6.52 -2.10 -1.26
C ASN A 53 6.17 -2.82 0.04
N MET A 54 6.13 -4.15 0.02
CA MET A 54 5.83 -4.96 1.20
C MET A 54 6.82 -6.11 1.34
N ALA A 55 7.14 -6.47 2.58
CA ALA A 55 7.78 -7.73 2.91
C ALA A 55 6.92 -8.47 3.92
N VAL A 56 6.57 -9.71 3.56
CA VAL A 56 5.79 -10.63 4.38
C VAL A 56 6.71 -11.74 4.85
N GLU A 57 6.70 -12.03 6.13
CA GLU A 57 7.48 -13.11 6.74
C GLU A 57 6.60 -13.83 7.75
N ASP A 58 6.55 -15.16 7.69
CA ASP A 58 5.67 -16.00 8.53
C ASP A 58 4.19 -15.59 8.47
N GLY A 59 3.74 -15.11 7.32
CA GLY A 59 2.36 -14.64 7.11
C GLY A 59 2.08 -13.23 7.65
N GLU A 60 3.06 -12.57 8.27
CA GLU A 60 2.93 -11.21 8.80
C GLU A 60 3.64 -10.18 7.92
N ILE A 61 2.99 -9.04 7.69
CA ILE A 61 3.62 -7.89 7.01
C ILE A 61 4.66 -7.27 7.96
N ARG A 62 5.95 -7.56 7.75
CA ARG A 62 7.06 -7.00 8.54
C ARG A 62 7.45 -5.60 8.08
N ILE A 63 7.44 -5.37 6.77
CA ILE A 63 7.76 -4.08 6.17
C ILE A 63 6.62 -3.71 5.22
N ALA A 64 6.17 -2.47 5.31
CA ALA A 64 5.38 -1.87 4.24
C ALA A 64 5.76 -0.39 4.13
N ALA A 65 5.93 0.06 2.89
CA ALA A 65 6.21 1.44 2.55
C ALA A 65 5.40 1.82 1.31
N MET A 66 4.64 2.90 1.41
CA MET A 66 3.82 3.43 0.33
C MET A 66 4.30 4.84 -0.04
N ASN A 67 4.61 5.04 -1.31
CA ASN A 67 5.01 6.33 -1.85
C ASN A 67 3.99 6.76 -2.91
N LEU A 68 3.24 7.83 -2.65
CA LEU A 68 2.24 8.38 -3.58
C LEU A 68 2.72 9.62 -4.34
N GLY A 69 4.01 9.94 -4.28
CA GLY A 69 4.55 11.17 -4.88
C GLY A 69 4.14 12.47 -4.15
N LEU A 70 3.59 12.37 -2.94
CA LEU A 70 3.07 13.49 -2.15
C LEU A 70 4.12 14.09 -1.20
N GLY A 71 5.41 13.92 -1.51
CA GLY A 71 6.52 14.43 -0.69
C GLY A 71 6.76 13.69 0.64
N LYS A 72 5.97 12.66 0.95
CA LYS A 72 6.16 11.81 2.13
C LYS A 72 5.93 10.33 1.80
N VAL A 73 6.82 9.48 2.32
CA VAL A 73 6.65 8.02 2.31
C VAL A 73 5.91 7.59 3.58
N ILE A 74 4.83 6.83 3.41
CA ILE A 74 4.03 6.28 4.50
C ILE A 74 4.58 4.89 4.82
N THR A 75 4.88 4.61 6.08
CA THR A 75 5.50 3.35 6.52
C THR A 75 4.73 2.79 7.71
N LEU A 76 4.91 1.50 8.02
CA LEU A 76 4.27 0.89 9.20
C LEU A 76 4.62 1.61 10.52
N SER A 77 5.81 2.20 10.60
CA SER A 77 6.26 2.95 11.77
C SER A 77 5.57 4.31 11.95
N ASN A 78 4.98 4.88 10.88
CA ASN A 78 4.34 6.19 10.93
C ASN A 78 2.81 6.17 10.73
N ASP A 79 2.25 5.09 10.16
CA ASP A 79 0.80 4.86 10.08
C ASP A 79 0.48 3.36 10.08
N GLU A 80 -0.02 2.86 11.21
CA GLU A 80 -0.41 1.45 11.36
C GLU A 80 -1.55 1.03 10.41
N ASN A 81 -2.33 1.97 9.89
CA ASN A 81 -3.38 1.63 8.91
C ASN A 81 -2.79 1.06 7.62
N LEU A 82 -1.51 1.32 7.33
CA LEU A 82 -0.84 0.74 6.17
C LEU A 82 -0.82 -0.79 6.26
N ARG A 83 -0.77 -1.37 7.48
CA ARG A 83 -0.92 -2.81 7.68
C ARG A 83 -2.28 -3.31 7.16
N LYS A 84 -3.37 -2.61 7.51
CA LYS A 84 -4.73 -2.96 7.06
C LYS A 84 -4.87 -2.84 5.55
N LEU A 85 -4.23 -1.83 4.94
CA LEU A 85 -4.23 -1.67 3.49
C LEU A 85 -3.43 -2.79 2.81
N GLY A 86 -2.25 -3.11 3.32
CA GLY A 86 -1.42 -4.20 2.81
C GLY A 86 -2.11 -5.56 2.92
N THR A 87 -2.78 -5.86 4.03
CA THR A 87 -3.58 -7.08 4.19
C THR A 87 -4.70 -7.15 3.15
N TYR A 88 -5.37 -6.02 2.88
CA TYR A 88 -6.38 -5.96 1.82
C TYR A 88 -5.79 -6.23 0.44
N VAL A 89 -4.65 -5.62 0.09
CA VAL A 89 -3.97 -5.87 -1.19
C VAL A 89 -3.63 -7.35 -1.35
N LEU A 90 -2.99 -7.94 -0.35
CA LEU A 90 -2.61 -9.36 -0.38
C LEU A 90 -3.83 -10.28 -0.49
N SER A 91 -4.95 -9.94 0.17
CA SER A 91 -6.18 -10.73 0.10
C SER A 91 -6.89 -10.66 -1.26
N GLN A 92 -6.43 -9.84 -2.20
CA GLN A 92 -6.93 -9.79 -3.57
C GLN A 92 -6.04 -10.52 -4.56
N LEU A 93 -4.86 -11.01 -4.15
CA LEU A 93 -3.92 -11.67 -5.05
C LEU A 93 -4.21 -13.14 -5.29
N GLY A 94 -5.04 -13.78 -4.46
CA GLY A 94 -5.40 -15.20 -4.61
C GLY A 94 -4.27 -16.12 -4.14
#